data_AF-A0A7S0XXW6-F1
#
_entry.id   AF-A0A7S0XXW6-F1
#
_cell.length_a   1.000
_cell.length_b   1.000
_cell.length_c   1.000
_cell.angle_alpha   90.00
_cell.angle_beta   90.00
_cell.angle_gamma   90.00
#
_symmetry.space_group_name_H-M   'P 1'
#
loop_
_entity.id
_entity.type
_entity.pdbx_description
1 polymer ?
#
loop_
_entity_poly.entity_id
_entity_poly.type
_entity_poly.pdbx_seq_one_letter_code
_entity_poly.pdbx_strand_id
1 'polypeptide(L)'
;VDNTALVGPLCNVFAMYDRIRLVLKRLNLRLQPRECLLHVPTWAGLEHPPQALADVMERYPECPATYCPEGFSFLGLPLGTAKYSEAFLAKVAAKIVATLDPISNLTDGRIYMQVMLQCVNLRPHYYIRNLPPWLSTPFAEACDTAIIDAIARYLCFPDGWRAHPHYRRGAFQLRLGIKQGGAGLTPGIMCIHSSFFASTSASLLSCGQTSLRDHIDRNLLGVNDPSSSRHSILRGFHLCRETLATHGARKEEDVAPHAPPP
;
A
#
# COMPACT_ATOMS: atom_id res chain seq x y z
N VAL A 1 18.31 -8.41 4.72
CA VAL A 1 18.02 -8.96 3.39
C VAL A 1 17.22 -7.88 2.68
N ASP A 2 17.84 -7.21 1.71
CA ASP A 2 17.18 -6.11 1.00
C ASP A 2 16.38 -6.69 -0.16
N ASN A 3 15.07 -6.46 -0.14
CA ASN A 3 14.18 -6.88 -1.22
C ASN A 3 14.38 -5.95 -2.41
N THR A 4 14.77 -6.49 -3.55
CA THR A 4 14.94 -5.72 -4.79
C THR A 4 13.85 -6.12 -5.78
N ALA A 5 13.19 -5.14 -6.38
CA ALA A 5 12.24 -5.35 -7.47
C ALA A 5 12.82 -4.81 -8.78
N LEU A 6 12.74 -5.60 -9.85
CA LEU A 6 13.04 -5.18 -11.21
C LEU A 6 11.75 -5.19 -12.00
N VAL A 7 11.41 -4.04 -12.59
CA VAL A 7 10.17 -3.87 -13.36
C VAL A 7 10.53 -3.39 -14.76
N GLY A 8 9.99 -4.06 -15.78
CA GLY A 8 10.22 -3.69 -17.17
C GLY A 8 10.00 -4.86 -18.13
N PRO A 9 10.34 -4.69 -19.41
CA PRO A 9 10.33 -5.78 -20.38
C PRO A 9 11.19 -6.94 -19.92
N LEU A 10 10.70 -8.18 -20.10
CA LEU A 10 11.34 -9.40 -19.59
C LEU A 10 12.81 -9.52 -20.02
N CYS A 11 13.11 -9.21 -21.27
CA CYS A 11 14.48 -9.24 -21.81
C CYS A 11 15.44 -8.29 -21.06
N ASN A 12 14.95 -7.13 -20.63
CA ASN A 12 15.75 -6.15 -19.90
C ASN A 12 15.88 -6.52 -18.42
N VAL A 13 14.83 -7.10 -17.83
CA VAL A 13 14.83 -7.55 -16.42
C VAL A 13 15.87 -8.64 -16.19
N PHE A 14 15.92 -9.66 -17.05
CA PHE A 14 16.89 -10.75 -16.92
C PHE A 14 18.34 -10.28 -17.18
N ALA A 15 18.55 -9.41 -18.16
CA ALA A 15 19.86 -8.81 -18.40
C ALA A 15 20.34 -7.99 -17.19
N MET A 16 19.44 -7.23 -16.55
CA MET A 16 19.75 -6.48 -15.33
C MET A 16 20.00 -7.40 -14.14
N TYR A 17 19.22 -8.47 -14.01
CA TYR A 17 19.39 -9.47 -12.97
C TYR A 17 20.80 -10.08 -13.01
N ASP A 18 21.30 -10.47 -14.19
CA ASP A 18 22.65 -11.02 -14.32
C ASP A 18 23.73 -10.00 -13.92
N ARG A 19 23.55 -8.73 -14.28
CA ARG A 19 24.45 -7.65 -13.83
C ARG A 19 24.46 -7.50 -12.31
N ILE A 20 23.28 -7.50 -11.68
CA ILE A 20 23.14 -7.42 -10.22
C ILE A 20 23.81 -8.64 -9.56
N ARG A 21 23.57 -9.84 -10.09
CA ARG A 21 24.20 -11.08 -9.62
C ARG A 21 25.73 -10.99 -9.67
N LEU A 22 26.31 -10.47 -10.77
CA LEU A 22 27.75 -10.28 -10.89
C LEU A 22 28.30 -9.28 -9.86
N VAL A 23 27.58 -8.19 -9.60
CA VAL A 23 27.95 -7.21 -8.56
C VAL A 23 27.88 -7.84 -7.17
N LEU A 24 26.78 -8.53 -6.85
CA LEU A 24 26.61 -9.22 -5.57
C LEU A 24 27.70 -10.27 -5.35
N LYS A 25 28.05 -11.05 -6.37
CA LYS A 25 29.13 -12.03 -6.30
C LYS A 25 30.47 -11.39 -5.96
N ARG A 26 30.78 -10.20 -6.50
CA ARG A 26 31.99 -9.43 -6.15
C ARG A 26 31.99 -8.96 -4.70
N LEU A 27 30.81 -8.70 -4.13
CA LEU A 27 30.61 -8.36 -2.72
C LEU A 27 30.47 -9.59 -1.82
N ASN A 28 30.69 -10.79 -2.34
CA ASN A 28 30.47 -12.08 -1.65
C ASN A 28 29.04 -12.26 -1.13
N LEU A 29 28.06 -11.63 -1.78
CA LEU A 29 26.63 -11.78 -1.56
C LEU A 29 26.02 -12.71 -2.61
N ARG A 30 24.90 -13.36 -2.26
CA ARG A 30 24.19 -14.28 -3.15
C ARG A 30 22.70 -13.95 -3.15
N LEU A 31 22.09 -14.04 -4.33
CA LEU A 31 20.64 -13.99 -4.47
C LEU A 31 20.05 -15.29 -3.95
N GLN A 32 18.92 -15.19 -3.23
CA GLN A 32 18.19 -16.34 -2.73
C GLN A 32 17.24 -16.85 -3.82
N PRO A 33 17.45 -18.05 -4.40
CA PRO A 33 16.65 -18.55 -5.51
C PRO A 33 15.16 -18.62 -5.21
N ARG A 34 14.82 -19.02 -3.98
CA ARG A 34 13.44 -19.16 -3.51
C ARG A 34 12.67 -17.84 -3.42
N GLU A 35 13.37 -16.71 -3.44
CA GLU A 35 12.79 -15.37 -3.33
C GLU A 35 12.83 -14.61 -4.66
N CYS A 36 13.31 -15.26 -5.73
CA CYS A 36 13.35 -14.70 -7.08
C CYS A 36 12.06 -15.05 -7.80
N LEU A 37 11.03 -14.25 -7.58
CA LEU A 37 9.68 -14.47 -8.11
C LEU A 37 9.45 -13.61 -9.36
N LEU A 38 8.75 -14.16 -10.36
CA LEU A 38 8.43 -13.49 -11.61
C LEU A 38 6.92 -13.51 -11.83
N HIS A 39 6.33 -12.32 -11.96
CA HIS A 39 4.96 -12.16 -12.43
C HIS A 39 4.96 -11.33 -13.70
N VAL A 40 4.26 -11.81 -14.73
CA VAL A 40 4.06 -11.10 -15.99
C VAL A 40 2.55 -10.93 -16.18
N PRO A 41 2.01 -9.69 -16.10
CA PRO A 41 0.57 -9.47 -16.11
C PRO A 41 -0.15 -10.04 -17.34
N THR A 42 0.48 -9.99 -18.51
CA THR A 42 -0.09 -10.52 -19.77
C THR A 42 -0.16 -12.04 -19.82
N TRP A 43 0.50 -12.73 -18.89
CA TRP A 43 0.49 -14.20 -18.78
C TRP A 43 -0.38 -14.69 -17.63
N ALA A 44 -1.06 -13.78 -16.93
CA ALA A 44 -1.96 -14.13 -15.85
C ALA A 44 -3.02 -15.15 -16.31
N GLY A 45 -3.21 -16.20 -15.52
CA GLY A 45 -4.16 -17.28 -15.81
C GLY A 45 -3.63 -18.40 -16.71
N LEU A 46 -2.40 -18.29 -17.25
CA LEU A 46 -1.76 -19.42 -17.93
C LEU A 46 -1.27 -20.44 -16.90
N GLU A 47 -1.68 -21.70 -17.04
CA GLU A 47 -1.23 -22.81 -16.17
C GLU A 47 0.27 -23.08 -16.29
N HIS A 48 0.84 -22.82 -17.46
CA HIS A 48 2.25 -23.02 -17.76
C HIS A 48 2.88 -21.74 -18.30
N PRO A 49 4.15 -21.45 -17.94
CA PRO A 49 4.86 -20.31 -18.49
C PRO A 49 4.99 -20.47 -20.02
N PRO A 50 4.85 -19.39 -20.80
CA PRO A 50 5.10 -19.45 -22.24
C PRO A 50 6.52 -19.89 -22.58
N GLN A 51 6.71 -20.48 -23.76
CA GLN A 51 8.03 -20.89 -24.26
C GLN A 51 9.05 -19.74 -24.24
N ALA A 52 8.60 -18.49 -24.47
CA ALA A 52 9.44 -17.31 -24.38
C ALA A 52 10.15 -17.15 -23.02
N LEU A 53 9.56 -17.62 -21.91
CA LEU A 53 10.24 -17.63 -20.61
C LEU A 53 11.36 -18.68 -20.59
N ALA A 54 11.10 -19.88 -21.12
CA ALA A 54 12.12 -20.93 -21.22
C ALA A 54 13.31 -20.47 -22.06
N ASP A 55 13.05 -19.82 -23.21
CA ASP A 55 14.10 -19.29 -24.08
C ASP A 55 14.96 -18.22 -23.38
N VAL A 56 14.35 -17.38 -22.53
CA VAL A 56 15.07 -16.37 -21.73
C VAL A 56 15.84 -17.03 -20.59
N MET A 57 15.26 -18.02 -19.92
CA MET A 57 15.93 -18.76 -18.85
C MET A 57 17.12 -19.58 -19.37
N GLU A 58 17.06 -20.10 -20.59
CA GLU A 58 18.18 -20.78 -21.25
C GLU A 58 19.34 -19.81 -21.52
N ARG A 59 19.04 -18.56 -21.91
CA ARG A 59 20.05 -17.51 -22.09
C ARG A 59 20.66 -17.03 -20.76
N TYR A 60 19.92 -17.16 -19.66
CA TYR A 60 20.31 -16.71 -18.33
C TYR A 60 20.09 -17.82 -17.28
N PRO A 61 20.86 -18.93 -17.35
CA PRO A 61 20.61 -20.13 -16.53
C PRO A 61 20.84 -19.89 -15.03
N GLU A 62 21.61 -18.87 -14.69
CA GLU A 62 21.95 -18.46 -13.34
C GLU A 62 20.90 -17.52 -12.71
N CYS A 63 19.80 -17.23 -13.41
CA CYS A 63 18.67 -16.44 -12.92
C CYS A 63 17.53 -17.37 -12.48
N PRO A 64 17.46 -17.75 -11.18
CA PRO A 64 16.44 -18.66 -10.67
C PRO A 64 15.07 -17.96 -10.54
N ALA A 65 14.45 -17.58 -11.66
CA ALA A 65 13.13 -16.96 -11.65
C ALA A 65 12.03 -18.04 -11.52
N THR A 66 11.23 -17.96 -10.47
CA THR A 66 10.03 -18.78 -10.31
C THR A 66 8.83 -18.06 -10.88
N TYR A 67 8.18 -18.64 -11.89
CA TYR A 67 6.98 -18.07 -12.48
C TYR A 67 5.79 -18.14 -11.52
N CYS A 68 5.12 -17.00 -11.33
CA CYS A 68 3.96 -16.82 -10.47
C CYS A 68 2.78 -16.28 -11.31
N PRO A 69 1.92 -17.16 -11.85
CA PRO A 69 0.87 -16.75 -12.79
C PRO A 69 -0.17 -15.82 -12.15
N GLU A 70 -0.51 -16.05 -10.89
CA GLU A 70 -1.51 -15.26 -10.16
C GLU A 70 -0.91 -14.04 -9.47
N GLY A 71 0.37 -14.09 -9.09
CA GLY A 71 1.03 -13.03 -8.34
C GLY A 71 1.90 -13.54 -7.20
N PHE A 72 2.54 -12.61 -6.51
CA PHE A 72 3.37 -12.87 -5.34
C PHE A 72 3.26 -11.73 -4.31
N SER A 73 3.80 -11.94 -3.11
CA SER A 73 3.88 -10.91 -2.08
C SER A 73 5.24 -10.20 -2.11
N PHE A 74 5.25 -8.88 -2.17
CA PHE A 74 6.45 -8.05 -2.09
C PHE A 74 6.34 -7.11 -0.90
N LEU A 75 7.33 -7.13 0.00
CA LEU A 75 7.31 -6.36 1.25
C LEU A 75 6.03 -6.56 2.10
N GLY A 76 5.36 -7.71 1.96
CA GLY A 76 4.10 -7.98 2.66
C GLY A 76 2.86 -7.43 1.97
N LEU A 77 2.97 -6.87 0.77
CA LEU A 77 1.86 -6.43 -0.08
C LEU A 77 1.65 -7.38 -1.25
N PRO A 78 0.40 -7.59 -1.70
CA PRO A 78 0.14 -8.40 -2.88
C PRO A 78 0.49 -7.65 -4.17
N LEU A 79 1.19 -8.32 -5.08
CA LEU A 79 1.41 -7.90 -6.46
C LEU A 79 0.94 -9.01 -7.40
N GLY A 80 -0.04 -8.72 -8.25
CA GLY A 80 -0.54 -9.70 -9.21
C GLY A 80 -1.96 -9.42 -9.66
N THR A 81 -2.71 -10.49 -9.91
CA THR A 81 -4.11 -10.42 -10.32
C THR A 81 -4.98 -9.84 -9.21
N ALA A 82 -6.15 -9.30 -9.59
CA ALA A 82 -7.16 -8.84 -8.63
C ALA A 82 -7.57 -9.99 -7.70
N LYS A 83 -7.85 -11.18 -8.27
CA LYS A 83 -8.19 -12.40 -7.53
C LYS A 83 -7.13 -12.79 -6.51
N TYR A 84 -5.85 -12.78 -6.88
CA TYR A 84 -4.75 -13.04 -5.95
C TYR A 84 -4.74 -12.04 -4.80
N SER A 85 -4.89 -10.75 -5.13
CA SER A 85 -4.82 -9.66 -4.17
C SER A 85 -6.00 -9.68 -3.18
N GLU A 86 -7.21 -9.96 -3.66
CA GLU A 86 -8.40 -10.15 -2.82
C GLU A 86 -8.23 -11.35 -1.88
N ALA A 87 -7.79 -12.50 -2.39
CA ALA A 87 -7.56 -13.69 -1.58
C ALA A 87 -6.44 -13.46 -0.55
N PHE A 88 -5.40 -12.70 -0.91
CA PHE A 88 -4.34 -12.30 0.00
C PHE A 88 -4.89 -11.41 1.13
N LEU A 89 -5.65 -10.37 0.80
CA LEU A 89 -6.24 -9.47 1.79
C LEU A 89 -7.25 -10.17 2.69
N ALA A 90 -8.04 -11.10 2.17
CA ALA A 90 -8.94 -11.92 2.98
C ALA A 90 -8.17 -12.76 4.02
N LYS A 91 -7.03 -13.36 3.63
CA LYS A 91 -6.14 -14.08 4.57
C LYS A 91 -5.53 -13.15 5.62
N VAL A 92 -5.15 -11.93 5.23
CA VAL A 92 -4.61 -10.92 6.15
C VAL A 92 -5.69 -10.48 7.14
N ALA A 93 -6.91 -10.19 6.67
CA ALA A 93 -8.04 -9.84 7.52
C ALA A 93 -8.32 -10.96 8.52
N ALA A 94 -8.40 -12.21 8.06
CA ALA A 94 -8.58 -13.37 8.94
C ALA A 94 -7.50 -13.46 10.02
N LYS A 95 -6.23 -13.18 9.69
CA LYS A 95 -5.14 -13.14 10.67
C LYS A 95 -5.27 -11.98 11.67
N ILE A 96 -5.75 -10.81 11.24
CA ILE A 96 -6.00 -9.68 12.14
C ILE A 96 -7.17 -10.03 13.08
N VAL A 97 -8.26 -10.59 12.54
CA VAL A 97 -9.44 -11.02 13.31
C VAL A 97 -9.06 -12.10 14.32
N ALA A 98 -8.26 -13.09 13.93
CA ALA A 98 -7.80 -14.15 14.84
C ALA A 98 -6.96 -13.61 16.02
N THR A 99 -6.33 -12.43 15.89
CA THR A 99 -5.65 -11.81 17.04
C THR A 99 -6.59 -11.21 18.07
N LEU A 100 -7.88 -11.03 17.76
CA LEU A 100 -8.87 -10.49 18.70
C LEU A 100 -9.24 -11.51 19.79
N ASP A 101 -9.22 -12.80 19.48
CA ASP A 101 -9.58 -13.87 20.42
C ASP A 101 -8.69 -13.88 21.67
N PRO A 102 -7.34 -13.92 21.59
CA PRO A 102 -6.51 -13.88 22.79
C PRO A 102 -6.62 -12.54 23.55
N ILE A 103 -6.88 -11.43 22.85
CA ILE A 103 -7.07 -10.10 23.46
C ILE A 103 -8.35 -10.07 24.31
N SER A 104 -9.38 -10.86 23.96
CA SER A 104 -10.63 -10.91 24.71
C SER A 104 -10.48 -11.43 26.15
N ASN A 105 -9.38 -12.11 26.47
CA ASN A 105 -9.10 -12.60 27.82
C ASN A 105 -8.53 -11.53 28.76
N LEU A 106 -8.21 -10.33 28.25
CA LEU A 106 -7.71 -9.23 29.08
C LEU A 106 -8.84 -8.68 29.96
N THR A 107 -8.65 -8.64 31.26
CA THR A 107 -9.66 -8.15 32.21
C THR A 107 -9.56 -6.63 32.43
N ASP A 108 -8.38 -6.05 32.30
CA ASP A 108 -8.17 -4.61 32.43
C ASP A 108 -8.58 -3.86 31.16
N GLY A 109 -9.62 -3.04 31.26
CA GLY A 109 -10.17 -2.29 30.13
C GLY A 109 -9.21 -1.26 29.53
N ARG A 110 -8.31 -0.69 30.34
CA ARG A 110 -7.30 0.24 29.84
C ARG A 110 -6.26 -0.50 29.02
N ILE A 111 -5.77 -1.63 29.51
CA ILE A 111 -4.82 -2.48 28.77
C ILE A 111 -5.48 -3.00 27.48
N TYR A 112 -6.71 -3.50 27.58
CA TYR A 112 -7.50 -3.96 26.43
C TYR A 112 -7.58 -2.88 25.35
N MET A 113 -8.05 -1.68 25.71
CA MET A 113 -8.20 -0.58 24.75
C MET A 113 -6.86 -0.12 24.18
N GLN A 114 -5.79 -0.09 24.98
CA GLN A 114 -4.46 0.27 24.49
C GLN A 114 -3.94 -0.74 23.46
N VAL A 115 -4.11 -2.04 23.70
CA VAL A 115 -3.76 -3.10 22.74
C VAL A 115 -4.60 -2.98 21.47
N MET A 116 -5.91 -2.74 21.60
CA MET A 116 -6.79 -2.56 20.45
C MET A 116 -6.36 -1.40 19.56
N LEU A 117 -6.01 -0.25 20.16
CA LEU A 117 -5.61 0.95 19.42
C LEU A 117 -4.21 0.80 18.81
N GLN A 118 -3.23 0.35 19.59
CA GLN A 118 -1.82 0.39 19.19
C GLN A 118 -1.39 -0.86 18.41
N CYS A 119 -2.01 -2.02 18.66
CA CYS A 119 -1.58 -3.28 18.08
C CYS A 119 -2.54 -3.80 17.00
N VAL A 120 -3.83 -3.52 17.10
CA VAL A 120 -4.83 -4.06 16.15
C VAL A 120 -5.26 -3.02 15.14
N ASN A 121 -5.75 -1.86 15.59
CA ASN A 121 -6.32 -0.82 14.73
C ASN A 121 -5.32 -0.26 13.70
N LEU A 122 -4.03 -0.24 14.03
CA LEU A 122 -2.98 0.24 13.11
C LEU A 122 -2.59 -0.76 12.02
N ARG A 123 -2.88 -2.07 12.16
CA ARG A 123 -2.41 -3.08 11.20
C ARG A 123 -3.04 -2.93 9.81
N PRO A 124 -4.37 -2.69 9.67
CA PRO A 124 -4.97 -2.42 8.36
C PRO A 124 -4.37 -1.21 7.65
N HIS A 125 -3.88 -0.20 8.39
CA HIS A 125 -3.39 1.06 7.82
C HIS A 125 -2.19 0.86 6.89
N TYR A 126 -1.35 -0.14 7.16
CA TYR A 126 -0.26 -0.50 6.26
C TYR A 126 -0.77 -0.89 4.86
N TYR A 127 -1.85 -1.66 4.79
CA TYR A 127 -2.39 -2.18 3.52
C TYR A 127 -3.17 -1.10 2.77
N ILE A 128 -4.06 -0.37 3.44
CA ILE A 128 -4.88 0.70 2.79
C ILE A 128 -4.01 1.85 2.26
N ARG A 129 -2.83 2.06 2.86
CA ARG A 129 -1.87 3.09 2.41
C ARG A 129 -1.19 2.72 1.10
N ASN A 130 -1.02 1.43 0.82
CA ASN A 130 -0.19 0.95 -0.29
C ASN A 130 -1.00 0.27 -1.41
N LEU A 131 -2.31 0.09 -1.23
CA LEU A 131 -3.18 -0.56 -2.20
C LEU A 131 -4.27 0.39 -2.69
N PRO A 132 -4.76 0.23 -3.94
CA PRO A 132 -5.83 1.05 -4.47
C PRO A 132 -7.08 1.03 -3.56
N PRO A 133 -7.85 2.14 -3.48
CA PRO A 133 -9.05 2.20 -2.65
C PRO A 133 -10.07 1.12 -2.98
N TRP A 134 -10.36 0.88 -4.28
CA TRP A 134 -11.32 -0.12 -4.71
C TRP A 134 -11.00 -1.55 -4.22
N LEU A 135 -9.71 -1.88 -4.07
CA LEU A 135 -9.25 -3.19 -3.61
C LEU A 135 -9.23 -3.27 -2.07
N SER A 136 -8.91 -2.16 -1.40
CA SER A 136 -8.69 -2.12 0.04
C SER A 136 -9.95 -1.80 0.85
N THR A 137 -11.01 -1.27 0.23
CA THR A 137 -12.30 -0.97 0.89
C THR A 137 -12.93 -2.20 1.56
N PRO A 138 -13.18 -3.33 0.86
CA PRO A 138 -13.80 -4.49 1.51
C PRO A 138 -12.96 -5.06 2.66
N PHE A 139 -11.64 -5.02 2.50
CA PHE A 139 -10.68 -5.43 3.54
C PHE A 139 -10.78 -4.53 4.79
N ALA A 140 -10.82 -3.21 4.60
CA ALA A 140 -10.92 -2.25 5.69
C ALA A 140 -12.26 -2.38 6.43
N GLU A 141 -13.36 -2.50 5.70
CA GLU A 141 -14.70 -2.70 6.28
C GLU A 141 -14.78 -3.97 7.13
N ALA A 142 -14.21 -5.08 6.65
CA ALA A 142 -14.16 -6.33 7.39
C ALA A 142 -13.35 -6.19 8.69
N CYS A 143 -12.18 -5.55 8.63
CA CYS A 143 -11.35 -5.31 9.82
C CYS A 143 -12.03 -4.37 10.81
N ASP A 144 -12.56 -3.24 10.34
CA ASP A 144 -13.24 -2.25 11.19
C ASP A 144 -14.47 -2.87 11.87
N THR A 145 -15.25 -3.65 11.13
CA THR A 145 -16.41 -4.37 11.66
C THR A 145 -16.00 -5.34 12.77
N ALA A 146 -14.98 -6.16 12.54
CA ALA A 146 -14.51 -7.14 13.52
C ALA A 146 -13.91 -6.48 14.78
N ILE A 147 -13.17 -5.38 14.62
CA ILE A 147 -12.62 -4.60 15.74
C ILE A 147 -13.76 -4.03 16.59
N ILE A 148 -14.76 -3.42 15.94
CA ILE A 148 -15.92 -2.86 16.61
C ILE A 148 -16.72 -3.95 17.33
N ASP A 149 -16.93 -5.11 16.71
CA ASP A 149 -17.63 -6.24 17.32
C ASP A 149 -16.85 -6.84 18.50
N ALA A 150 -15.51 -6.88 18.43
CA ALA A 150 -14.70 -7.29 19.58
C ALA A 150 -14.84 -6.32 20.76
N ILE A 151 -14.82 -5.01 20.52
CA ILE A 151 -15.03 -4.00 21.56
C ILE A 151 -16.44 -4.13 22.15
N ALA A 152 -17.47 -4.28 21.31
CA ALA A 152 -18.85 -4.44 21.77
C ALA A 152 -19.03 -5.69 22.64
N ARG A 153 -18.40 -6.82 22.26
CA ARG A 153 -18.38 -8.05 23.07
C ARG A 153 -17.66 -7.84 24.40
N TYR A 154 -16.52 -7.17 24.40
CA TYR A 154 -15.77 -6.86 25.63
C TYR A 154 -16.58 -5.98 26.60
N LEU A 155 -17.36 -5.03 26.07
CA LEU A 155 -18.24 -4.16 26.86
C LEU A 155 -19.60 -4.79 27.19
N CYS A 156 -19.81 -6.07 26.85
CA CYS A 156 -21.06 -6.81 27.06
C CYS A 156 -22.30 -6.11 26.48
N PHE A 157 -22.18 -5.52 25.28
CA PHE A 157 -23.33 -4.90 24.61
C PHE A 157 -24.39 -5.96 24.27
N PRO A 158 -25.69 -5.61 24.36
CA PRO A 158 -26.77 -6.54 24.07
C PRO A 158 -26.83 -6.91 22.57
N ASP A 159 -27.48 -8.03 22.26
CA ASP A 159 -27.73 -8.41 20.87
C ASP A 159 -28.52 -7.31 20.13
N GLY A 160 -28.20 -7.12 18.84
CA GLY A 160 -28.83 -6.08 18.02
C GLY A 160 -28.43 -4.65 18.38
N TRP A 161 -27.41 -4.44 19.21
CA TRP A 161 -26.92 -3.10 19.61
C TRP A 161 -26.65 -2.13 18.45
N ARG A 162 -26.32 -2.64 17.25
CA ARG A 162 -26.14 -1.83 16.03
C ARG A 162 -27.44 -1.16 15.55
N ALA A 163 -28.60 -1.71 15.87
CA ALA A 163 -29.91 -1.13 15.56
C ALA A 163 -30.36 -0.06 16.58
N HIS A 164 -29.62 0.11 17.67
CA HIS A 164 -29.97 1.07 18.71
C HIS A 164 -29.90 2.52 18.18
N PRO A 165 -30.86 3.42 18.51
CA PRO A 165 -30.88 4.80 18.02
C PRO A 165 -29.59 5.59 18.32
N HIS A 166 -28.89 5.24 19.40
CA HIS A 166 -27.65 5.90 19.81
C HIS A 166 -26.37 5.24 19.28
N TYR A 167 -26.47 4.12 18.54
CA TYR A 167 -25.30 3.42 17.99
C TYR A 167 -24.39 4.36 17.20
N ARG A 168 -24.97 5.17 16.30
CA ARG A 168 -24.20 6.12 15.48
C ARG A 168 -23.40 7.13 16.33
N ARG A 169 -24.00 7.61 17.43
CA ARG A 169 -23.32 8.55 18.35
C ARG A 169 -22.20 7.87 19.11
N GLY A 170 -22.43 6.67 19.64
CA GLY A 170 -21.40 5.88 20.32
C GLY A 170 -20.24 5.50 19.39
N ALA A 171 -20.55 5.03 18.19
CA ALA A 171 -19.56 4.72 17.17
C ALA A 171 -18.74 5.96 16.74
N PHE A 172 -19.37 7.13 16.68
CA PHE A 172 -18.67 8.39 16.45
C PHE A 172 -17.77 8.76 17.64
N GLN A 173 -18.27 8.64 18.87
CA GLN A 173 -17.50 8.92 20.08
C GLN A 173 -16.27 8.03 20.20
N LEU A 174 -16.36 6.74 19.86
CA LEU A 174 -15.19 5.84 19.84
C LEU A 174 -14.07 6.34 18.91
N ARG A 175 -14.40 7.10 17.87
CA ARG A 175 -13.45 7.64 16.89
C ARG A 175 -12.83 8.96 17.31
N LEU A 176 -13.49 9.70 18.19
CA LEU A 176 -12.96 10.96 18.69
C LEU A 176 -11.67 10.73 19.47
N GLY A 177 -10.76 11.71 19.44
CA GLY A 177 -9.53 11.62 20.22
C GLY A 177 -9.82 11.58 21.72
N ILE A 178 -8.88 11.07 22.51
CA ILE A 178 -9.02 10.99 23.98
C ILE A 178 -9.34 12.36 24.60
N LYS A 179 -8.69 13.43 24.11
CA LYS A 179 -8.93 14.82 24.55
C LYS A 179 -10.33 15.35 24.23
N GLN A 180 -11.06 14.70 23.32
CA GLN A 180 -12.42 15.03 22.91
C GLN A 180 -13.47 14.09 23.57
N GLY A 181 -13.07 13.28 24.56
CA GLY A 181 -13.96 12.34 25.23
C GLY A 181 -14.23 11.05 24.45
N GLY A 182 -13.38 10.72 23.48
CA GLY A 182 -13.45 9.49 22.71
C GLY A 182 -12.37 8.47 23.04
N ALA A 183 -12.31 7.40 22.24
CA ALA A 183 -11.34 6.31 22.42
C ALA A 183 -10.16 6.37 21.42
N GLY A 184 -10.18 7.28 20.45
CA GLY A 184 -9.11 7.44 19.45
C GLY A 184 -9.04 6.32 18.41
N LEU A 185 -10.12 5.55 18.23
CA LEU A 185 -10.18 4.51 17.21
C LEU A 185 -10.12 5.16 15.82
N THR A 186 -9.25 4.68 14.94
CA THR A 186 -9.16 5.21 13.57
C THR A 186 -9.63 4.14 12.58
N PRO A 187 -10.91 4.15 12.17
CA PRO A 187 -11.41 3.18 11.20
C PRO A 187 -10.63 3.28 9.89
N GLY A 188 -10.19 2.14 9.38
CA GLY A 188 -9.51 2.06 8.09
C GLY A 188 -10.37 2.70 6.98
N ILE A 189 -11.68 2.43 6.99
CA ILE A 189 -12.63 2.91 5.97
C ILE A 189 -12.64 4.44 5.82
N MET A 190 -12.39 5.18 6.90
CA MET A 190 -12.42 6.64 6.88
C MET A 190 -11.16 7.27 6.28
N CYS A 191 -10.05 6.53 6.25
CA CYS A 191 -8.75 7.05 5.87
C CYS A 191 -8.15 6.37 4.63
N ILE A 192 -8.88 5.48 3.95
CA ILE A 192 -8.39 4.75 2.76
C ILE A 192 -7.87 5.72 1.71
N HIS A 193 -8.73 6.62 1.22
CA HIS A 193 -8.39 7.52 0.13
C HIS A 193 -7.23 8.45 0.51
N SER A 194 -7.31 9.09 1.69
CA SER A 194 -6.26 10.00 2.16
C SER A 194 -4.93 9.27 2.34
N SER A 195 -4.94 8.06 2.91
CA SER A 195 -3.73 7.26 3.13
C SER A 195 -3.10 6.85 1.81
N PHE A 196 -3.91 6.37 0.86
CA PHE A 196 -3.44 5.97 -0.47
C PHE A 196 -2.82 7.15 -1.24
N PHE A 197 -3.51 8.29 -1.33
CA PHE A 197 -3.00 9.45 -2.05
C PHE A 197 -1.79 10.09 -1.37
N ALA A 198 -1.76 10.15 -0.04
CA ALA A 198 -0.59 10.64 0.70
C ALA A 198 0.63 9.75 0.45
N SER A 199 0.46 8.42 0.47
CA SER A 199 1.55 7.48 0.17
C SER A 199 2.03 7.59 -1.27
N THR A 200 1.10 7.63 -2.22
CA THR A 200 1.41 7.73 -3.64
C THR A 200 2.16 9.02 -3.93
N SER A 201 1.70 10.14 -3.37
CA SER A 201 2.35 11.44 -3.52
C SER A 201 3.77 11.43 -2.93
N ALA A 202 3.95 10.87 -1.74
CA ALA A 202 5.27 10.73 -1.13
C ALA A 202 6.22 9.86 -1.98
N SER A 203 5.73 8.74 -2.51
CA SER A 203 6.49 7.88 -3.42
C SER A 203 6.88 8.60 -4.70
N LEU A 204 5.95 9.34 -5.32
CA LEU A 204 6.23 10.15 -6.52
C LEU A 204 7.26 11.25 -6.25
N LEU A 205 7.17 11.93 -5.11
CA LEU A 205 8.17 12.92 -4.70
C LEU A 205 9.55 12.28 -4.53
N SER A 206 9.62 11.10 -3.89
CA SER A 206 10.88 10.37 -3.70
C SER A 206 11.51 9.92 -5.04
N CYS A 207 10.70 9.38 -5.96
CA CYS A 207 11.12 9.06 -7.33
C CYS A 207 11.54 10.32 -8.10
N GLY A 208 10.84 11.43 -7.87
CA GLY A 208 11.15 12.73 -8.43
C GLY A 208 12.52 13.22 -7.97
N GLN A 209 12.84 13.12 -6.68
CA GLN A 209 14.12 13.55 -6.11
C GLN A 209 15.30 12.66 -6.52
N THR A 210 15.09 11.34 -6.64
CA THR A 210 16.13 10.40 -7.08
C THR A 210 16.41 10.50 -8.57
N SER A 211 15.37 10.61 -9.41
CA SER A 211 15.57 10.90 -10.84
C SER A 211 16.07 12.32 -11.06
N LEU A 212 15.68 13.32 -10.26
CA LEU A 212 16.27 14.66 -10.35
C LEU A 212 17.76 14.62 -10.06
N ARG A 213 18.22 13.94 -9.00
CA ARG A 213 19.67 13.86 -8.70
C ARG A 213 20.45 13.23 -9.86
N ASP A 214 19.96 12.11 -10.38
CA ASP A 214 20.60 11.40 -11.49
C ASP A 214 20.52 12.16 -12.83
N HIS A 215 19.50 12.99 -13.04
CA HIS A 215 19.31 13.80 -14.25
C HIS A 215 19.98 15.18 -14.13
N ILE A 216 20.11 15.73 -12.91
CA ILE A 216 20.87 16.94 -12.59
C ILE A 216 22.37 16.64 -12.71
N ASP A 217 22.85 15.52 -12.14
CA ASP A 217 24.26 15.13 -12.25
C ASP A 217 24.66 14.71 -13.68
N ARG A 218 23.70 14.23 -14.49
CA ARG A 218 23.96 13.85 -15.91
C ARG A 218 23.68 14.96 -16.93
N ASN A 219 22.77 15.90 -16.68
CA ASN A 219 22.37 16.93 -17.65
C ASN A 219 22.76 18.38 -17.27
N LEU A 220 23.26 18.67 -16.07
CA LEU A 220 23.83 20.01 -15.79
C LEU A 220 25.24 20.22 -16.38
N LEU A 221 25.85 19.19 -16.98
CA LEU A 221 27.05 19.36 -17.81
C LEU A 221 26.74 19.53 -19.30
N GLY A 222 25.47 19.64 -19.68
CA GLY A 222 25.13 20.10 -21.02
C GLY A 222 23.67 19.88 -21.38
N VAL A 223 22.84 20.92 -21.27
CA VAL A 223 21.86 21.35 -22.29
C VAL A 223 21.41 22.77 -21.93
N ASN A 224 21.91 23.74 -22.69
CA ASN A 224 21.41 25.12 -22.77
C ASN A 224 20.21 25.17 -23.73
N ASP A 225 19.07 24.60 -23.35
CA ASP A 225 17.81 24.78 -24.10
C ASP A 225 16.73 25.40 -23.20
N PRO A 226 16.45 26.71 -23.33
CA PRO A 226 15.43 27.42 -22.56
C PRO A 226 13.98 27.00 -22.89
N SER A 227 13.76 26.19 -23.92
CA SER A 227 12.41 25.87 -24.42
C SER A 227 11.84 24.54 -23.89
N SER A 228 12.68 23.69 -23.27
CA SER A 228 12.30 22.36 -22.76
C SER A 228 11.98 22.32 -21.24
N SER A 229 11.43 23.41 -20.68
CA SER A 229 11.33 23.58 -19.23
C SER A 229 10.02 23.10 -18.60
N ARG A 230 9.54 21.88 -18.89
CA ARG A 230 8.47 21.28 -18.07
C ARG A 230 8.91 19.94 -17.50
N HIS A 231 9.58 20.06 -16.34
CA HIS A 231 9.93 19.00 -15.41
C HIS A 231 8.89 17.87 -15.38
N SER A 232 9.35 16.62 -15.41
CA SER A 232 8.53 15.42 -15.29
C SER A 232 7.62 15.43 -14.05
N ILE A 233 8.08 16.04 -12.96
CA ILE A 233 7.29 16.26 -11.74
C ILE A 233 6.13 17.22 -11.97
N LEU A 234 6.36 18.34 -12.66
CA LEU A 234 5.29 19.28 -13.02
C LEU A 234 4.27 18.61 -13.94
N ARG A 235 4.72 17.75 -14.86
CA ARG A 235 3.82 16.98 -15.73
C ARG A 235 2.98 15.96 -14.95
N GLY A 236 3.58 15.24 -14.00
CA GLY A 236 2.87 14.31 -13.11
C GLY A 236 1.88 15.02 -12.19
N PHE A 237 2.28 16.16 -11.62
CA PHE A 237 1.40 17.01 -10.82
C PHE A 237 0.21 17.54 -11.63
N HIS A 238 0.45 18.00 -12.86
CA HIS A 238 -0.60 18.45 -13.77
C HIS A 238 -1.57 17.31 -14.13
N LEU A 239 -1.07 16.11 -14.42
CA LEU A 239 -1.91 14.95 -14.74
C LEU A 239 -2.78 14.52 -13.55
N CYS A 240 -2.22 14.49 -12.34
CA CYS A 240 -2.96 14.21 -11.11
C CYS A 240 -4.02 15.28 -10.83
N ARG A 241 -3.69 16.55 -11.04
CA ARG A 241 -4.62 17.67 -10.86
C ARG A 241 -5.78 17.61 -11.85
N GLU A 242 -5.52 17.30 -13.12
CA GLU A 242 -6.55 17.12 -14.16
C GLU A 242 -7.44 15.91 -13.84
N THR A 243 -6.86 14.80 -13.40
CA THR A 243 -7.60 13.61 -12.98
C THR A 243 -8.48 13.90 -11.76
N LEU A 244 -8.01 14.69 -10.79
CA LEU A 244 -8.82 15.09 -9.64
C LEU A 244 -9.96 16.02 -10.06
N ALA A 245 -9.70 16.94 -11.00
CA ALA A 245 -10.73 17.85 -11.54
C ALA A 245 -11.85 17.12 -12.29
N THR A 246 -11.53 16.06 -13.05
CA THR A 246 -12.54 15.23 -13.72
C THR A 246 -13.40 14.43 -12.75
N HIS A 247 -12.92 14.22 -11.52
CA HIS A 247 -13.65 13.56 -10.43
C HIS A 247 -14.27 14.56 -9.45
N GLY A 248 -14.44 15.83 -9.87
CA GLY A 248 -15.17 16.83 -9.11
C GLY A 248 -14.36 17.60 -8.07
N ALA A 249 -13.03 17.43 -8.03
CA ALA A 249 -12.18 18.30 -7.21
C ALA A 249 -12.19 19.72 -7.79
N ARG A 250 -12.64 20.70 -7.00
CA ARG A 250 -12.62 22.12 -7.39
C ARG A 250 -11.23 22.71 -7.19
N LYS A 251 -10.87 23.67 -8.05
CA LYS A 251 -9.52 24.23 -8.21
C LYS A 251 -9.17 25.32 -7.19
N GLU A 252 -9.99 25.54 -6.16
CA GLU A 252 -9.83 26.72 -5.28
C GLU A 252 -9.05 26.37 -4.01
N GLU A 253 -7.73 26.51 -4.08
CA GLU A 253 -7.01 27.22 -3.02
C GLU A 253 -6.88 28.67 -3.49
N ASP A 254 -7.99 29.42 -3.47
CA ASP A 254 -7.89 30.86 -3.28
C ASP A 254 -7.56 31.06 -1.80
N VAL A 255 -6.26 31.07 -1.50
CA VAL A 255 -5.77 31.70 -0.27
C VAL A 255 -6.03 33.19 -0.46
N ALA A 256 -7.24 33.63 -0.15
CA ALA A 256 -7.53 35.05 -0.01
C ALA A 256 -6.53 35.62 1.00
N PRO A 257 -5.84 36.74 0.70
CA PRO A 257 -4.93 37.36 1.65
C PRO A 257 -5.76 37.89 2.82
N HIS A 258 -5.61 37.23 3.98
CA HIS A 258 -6.00 37.68 5.32
C HIS A 258 -7.35 38.42 5.44
N ALA A 259 -8.39 37.68 5.81
CA ALA A 259 -9.44 38.24 6.66
C ALA A 259 -9.24 37.73 8.11
N PRO A 260 -9.19 38.59 9.14
CA PRO A 260 -9.14 38.14 10.52
C PRO A 260 -10.48 37.49 10.92
N PRO A 261 -10.47 36.50 11.82
CA PRO A 261 -11.67 35.77 12.22
C PRO A 261 -12.60 36.66 13.09
N PRO A 262 -13.92 36.35 13.12
CA PRO A 262 -14.88 37.00 14.00
C PRO A 262 -14.60 36.73 15.49
#